data_AF-A0A1W9MA53-F1
#
_entry.id   AF-A0A1W9MA53-F1
#
_cell.length_a   1.000
_cell.length_b   1.000
_cell.length_c   1.000
_cell.angle_alpha   90.00
_cell.angle_beta   90.00
_cell.angle_gamma   90.00
#
_symmetry.space_group_name_H-M   'P 1'
#
loop_
_entity.id
_entity.type
_entity.pdbx_description
1 polymer ?
#
loop_
_entity_poly.entity_id
_entity_poly.type
_entity_poly.pdbx_seq_one_letter_code
_entity_poly.pdbx_strand_id
1 'polypeptide(L)'
;MQASSPPDPASIAFGLNRAIDERSLIAYLGLFSQSPLLATLVPRLSDEELHGLVDSLTALMHRHLSEEEYHRLFLAEKSTGH
;
A
#
# COMPACT_ATOMS: atom_id res chain seq x y z
N MET A 1 15.00 -13.37 -2.43
CA MET A 1 13.77 -12.67 -1.98
C MET A 1 12.64 -13.22 -2.84
N GLN A 2 11.69 -13.94 -2.26
CA GLN A 2 10.64 -14.61 -3.05
C GLN A 2 9.73 -13.53 -3.63
N ALA A 3 9.78 -13.35 -4.96
CA ALA A 3 8.74 -12.62 -5.66
C ALA A 3 7.47 -13.48 -5.57
N SER A 4 6.63 -13.22 -4.57
CA SER A 4 5.26 -13.73 -4.57
C SER A 4 4.64 -13.33 -5.90
N SER A 5 4.06 -14.29 -6.62
CA SER A 5 3.36 -14.02 -7.88
C SER A 5 2.38 -12.84 -7.69
N PRO A 6 2.26 -11.94 -8.69
CA PRO A 6 1.32 -10.84 -8.60
C PRO A 6 -0.09 -11.39 -8.37
N PRO A 7 -0.88 -10.78 -7.48
CA PRO A 7 -2.22 -11.28 -7.17
C PRO A 7 -3.12 -11.23 -8.41
N ASP A 8 -3.99 -12.23 -8.58
CA ASP A 8 -4.87 -12.33 -9.73
C ASP A 8 -5.92 -11.20 -9.73
N PRO A 9 -5.96 -10.31 -10.74
CA PRO A 9 -6.93 -9.21 -10.79
C PRO A 9 -8.38 -9.69 -10.88
N ALA A 10 -8.61 -10.89 -11.43
CA ALA A 10 -9.93 -11.50 -11.52
C ALA A 10 -10.51 -11.91 -10.15
N SER A 11 -9.69 -11.92 -9.09
CA SER A 11 -10.12 -12.26 -7.73
C SER A 11 -10.62 -11.06 -6.91
N ILE A 12 -10.50 -9.84 -7.44
CA ILE A 12 -10.88 -8.60 -6.74
C ILE A 12 -12.39 -8.40 -6.85
N ALA A 13 -13.07 -8.37 -5.71
CA ALA A 13 -14.50 -8.09 -5.61
C ALA A 13 -14.79 -7.21 -4.38
N PHE A 14 -15.52 -6.13 -4.57
CA PHE A 14 -15.94 -5.22 -3.49
C PHE A 14 -17.45 -5.22 -3.32
N GLY A 15 -17.93 -5.09 -2.07
CA GLY A 15 -19.34 -4.93 -1.73
C GLY A 15 -20.09 -6.24 -1.44
N LEU A 16 -19.40 -7.38 -1.40
CA LEU A 16 -20.01 -8.67 -1.07
C LEU A 16 -20.04 -8.92 0.45
N ASN A 17 -18.89 -8.78 1.10
CA ASN A 17 -18.76 -8.76 2.55
C ASN A 17 -17.38 -8.25 2.96
N ARG A 18 -17.25 -7.87 4.24
CA ARG A 18 -16.02 -7.29 4.79
C ARG A 18 -14.78 -8.15 4.57
N ALA A 19 -14.87 -9.46 4.76
CA ALA A 19 -13.72 -10.36 4.61
C ALA A 19 -13.25 -10.46 3.15
N ILE A 20 -14.18 -10.43 2.19
CA ILE A 20 -13.86 -10.39 0.76
C ILE A 20 -13.28 -9.03 0.39
N ASP A 21 -13.85 -7.93 0.91
CA ASP A 21 -13.36 -6.58 0.65
C ASP A 21 -11.92 -6.40 1.15
N GLU A 22 -11.59 -6.91 2.34
CA GLU A 22 -10.24 -6.86 2.90
C GLU A 22 -9.23 -7.62 2.03
N ARG A 23 -9.57 -8.84 1.58
CA ARG A 23 -8.70 -9.62 0.68
C ARG A 23 -8.52 -8.93 -0.67
N SER A 24 -9.60 -8.37 -1.19
CA SER A 24 -9.60 -7.63 -2.46
C SER A 24 -8.76 -6.36 -2.37
N LEU A 25 -8.80 -5.64 -1.24
CA LEU A 25 -7.97 -4.48 -1.00
C LEU A 25 -6.48 -4.86 -0.93
N ILE A 26 -6.14 -5.97 -0.27
CA ILE A 26 -4.76 -6.49 -0.23
C ILE A 26 -4.27 -6.81 -1.65
N ALA A 27 -5.08 -7.52 -2.44
CA ALA A 27 -4.74 -7.84 -3.83
C ALA A 27 -4.58 -6.58 -4.69
N TYR A 28 -5.50 -5.62 -4.55
CA TYR A 28 -5.46 -4.35 -5.27
C TYR A 28 -4.19 -3.54 -4.96
N LEU A 29 -3.83 -3.39 -3.67
CA LEU A 29 -2.60 -2.70 -3.27
C LEU A 29 -1.35 -3.46 -3.74
N GLY A 30 -1.40 -4.79 -3.77
CA GLY A 30 -0.35 -5.63 -4.35
C GLY A 30 -0.14 -5.39 -5.85
N LEU A 31 -1.22 -5.21 -6.63
CA LEU A 31 -1.13 -4.82 -8.04
C LEU A 31 -0.67 -3.37 -8.20
N PHE A 32 -1.16 -2.47 -7.36
CA PHE A 32 -0.79 -1.05 -7.39
C PHE A 32 0.71 -0.84 -7.16
N SER A 33 1.30 -1.63 -6.26
CA SER A 33 2.73 -1.56 -5.89
C SER A 33 3.67 -2.28 -6.87
N GLN A 34 3.17 -2.85 -7.97
CA GLN A 34 4.02 -3.53 -8.96
C GLN A 34 4.96 -2.53 -9.65
N SER A 35 6.25 -2.84 -9.69
CA SER A 35 7.27 -1.97 -10.27
C SER A 35 6.96 -1.48 -11.69
N PRO A 36 6.46 -2.31 -12.64
CA PRO A 36 6.12 -1.84 -13.99
C PRO A 36 4.98 -0.82 -14.02
N LEU A 37 3.99 -0.97 -13.15
CA LEU A 37 2.87 -0.04 -13.03
C LEU A 37 3.36 1.28 -12.45
N LEU A 38 4.09 1.24 -11.32
CA LEU A 38 4.61 2.43 -10.67
C LEU A 38 5.57 3.21 -11.59
N ALA A 39 6.45 2.53 -12.32
CA ALA A 39 7.35 3.16 -13.28
C ALA A 39 6.61 3.87 -14.43
N THR A 40 5.38 3.44 -14.75
CA THR A 40 4.54 4.05 -15.78
C THR A 40 3.64 5.16 -15.22
N LEU A 41 3.08 4.95 -14.03
CA LEU A 41 2.07 5.80 -13.41
C LEU A 41 2.70 7.02 -12.75
N VAL A 42 3.73 6.83 -11.92
CA VAL A 42 4.33 7.91 -11.09
C VAL A 42 4.79 9.11 -11.92
N PRO A 43 5.48 8.94 -13.08
CA PRO A 43 5.89 10.09 -13.90
C PRO A 43 4.74 10.86 -14.56
N ARG A 44 3.52 10.32 -14.55
CA ARG A 44 2.32 10.93 -15.15
C ARG A 44 1.48 11.72 -14.15
N LEU A 45 1.73 11.55 -12.85
CA LEU A 45 1.04 12.27 -11.81
C LEU A 45 1.54 13.72 -11.78
N SER A 46 0.61 14.66 -11.65
CA SER A 46 0.93 16.04 -11.28
C SER A 46 1.47 16.09 -9.84
N ASP A 47 2.13 17.19 -9.48
CA ASP A 47 2.58 17.42 -8.11
C ASP A 47 1.42 17.35 -7.11
N GLU A 48 0.23 17.86 -7.47
CA GLU A 48 -0.95 17.80 -6.61
C GLU A 48 -1.41 16.36 -6.36
N GLU A 49 -1.47 15.54 -7.41
CA GLU A 49 -1.86 14.12 -7.30
C GLU A 49 -0.83 13.32 -6.49
N LEU A 50 0.47 13.61 -6.67
CA LEU A 50 1.54 12.94 -5.95
C LEU A 50 1.48 13.23 -4.45
N HIS A 51 1.35 14.51 -4.06
CA HIS A 51 1.20 14.89 -2.65
C HIS A 51 -0.11 14.35 -2.07
N GLY A 52 -1.23 14.46 -2.79
CA GLY A 52 -2.52 13.96 -2.32
C GLY A 52 -2.53 12.45 -2.06
N LEU A 53 -1.81 11.66 -2.87
CA LEU A 53 -1.67 10.22 -2.65
C LEU A 53 -0.84 9.93 -1.38
N VAL A 54 0.29 10.61 -1.20
CA VAL A 54 1.14 10.47 -0.01
C VAL A 54 0.37 10.86 1.25
N ASP A 55 -0.34 11.98 1.23
CA ASP A 55 -1.13 12.47 2.36
C ASP A 55 -2.23 11.47 2.75
N SER A 56 -2.93 10.93 1.75
CA SER A 56 -4.01 9.95 1.98
C SER A 56 -3.51 8.67 2.64
N LEU A 57 -2.40 8.12 2.15
CA LEU A 57 -1.79 6.91 2.72
C LEU A 57 -1.24 7.18 4.12
N THR A 58 -0.58 8.33 4.31
CA THR A 58 -0.01 8.74 5.60
C THR A 58 -1.09 8.94 6.64
N ALA A 59 -2.21 9.58 6.28
CA ALA A 59 -3.34 9.78 7.19
C ALA A 59 -3.95 8.46 7.66
N LEU A 60 -4.06 7.46 6.78
CA LEU A 60 -4.53 6.11 7.14
C LEU A 60 -3.56 5.44 8.13
N MET A 61 -2.26 5.49 7.85
CA MET A 61 -1.24 4.93 8.74
C MET A 61 -1.27 5.60 10.11
N HIS A 62 -1.28 6.93 10.17
CA HIS A 62 -1.30 7.67 11.43
C HIS A 62 -2.58 7.42 12.25
N ARG A 63 -3.71 7.15 11.59
CA ARG A 63 -4.98 6.85 12.27
C ARG A 63 -5.04 5.44 12.84
N HIS A 64 -4.32 4.49 12.25
CA HIS A 64 -4.48 3.06 12.55
C HIS A 64 -3.23 2.39 13.12
N LEU A 65 -2.06 3.02 13.03
CA LEU A 65 -0.80 2.54 13.58
C LEU A 65 -0.37 3.44 14.74
N SER A 66 0.16 2.84 15.79
CA SER A 66 0.97 3.57 16.78
C SER A 66 2.29 4.04 16.15
N GLU A 67 2.96 4.99 16.81
CA GLU A 67 4.28 5.48 16.38
C GLU A 67 5.29 4.33 16.22
N GLU A 68 5.29 3.39 17.17
CA GLU A 68 6.16 2.21 17.12
C GLU A 68 5.84 1.31 15.91
N GLU A 69 4.55 1.09 15.63
CA GLU A 69 4.12 0.29 14.47
C GLU A 69 4.49 0.97 13.15
N TYR A 70 4.32 2.29 13.04
CA TYR A 70 4.71 3.04 11.85
C TYR A 70 6.22 2.93 11.58
N HIS A 71 7.06 3.17 12.59
CA HIS A 71 8.51 3.07 12.44
C HIS A 71 8.95 1.64 12.09
N ARG A 72 8.37 0.63 12.77
CA ARG A 72 8.73 -0.78 12.55
C ARG A 72 8.25 -1.30 11.20
N LEU A 73 7.00 -1.03 10.82
CA LEU A 73 6.34 -1.66 9.67
C LEU A 73 6.56 -0.89 8.37
N PHE A 74 6.54 0.46 8.42
CA PHE A 74 6.62 1.29 7.21
C PHE A 74 8.04 1.82 6.97
N LEU A 75 8.69 2.39 7.98
CA LEU A 75 10.07 2.88 7.84
C LEU A 75 11.10 1.75 7.85
N ALA A 76 10.68 0.53 8.22
CA ALA A 76 11.56 -0.60 8.47
C ALA A 76 12.74 -0.24 9.40
N GLU A 77 12.53 0.75 10.27
CA GLU A 77 13.52 1.21 11.22
C GLU A 77 13.66 0.10 12.25
N LYS A 78 14.68 -0.75 12.08
CA LYS A 78 15.09 -1.65 13.16
C LYS A 78 15.45 -0.73 14.31
N SER A 79 14.71 -0.83 15.41
CA SER A 79 15.08 -0.27 16.72
C SER A 79 16.58 -0.44 16.89
N THR A 80 17.33 0.62 16.58
CA THR A 80 18.77 0.67 16.79
C THR A 80 18.89 1.14 18.22
N GLY A 81 18.57 0.21 19.13
CA GLY A 81 18.93 0.35 20.52
C GLY A 81 20.46 0.31 20.62
N HIS A 82 21.03 1.47 20.94
CA HIS A 82 22.30 1.72 21.63
C HIS A 82 23.41 0.68 21.50
#